data_AF-A0A4Q2D602-F1
#
_entry.id   AF-A0A4Q2D602-F1
#
_cell.length_a   1.000
_cell.length_b   1.000
_cell.length_c   1.000
_cell.angle_alpha   90.00
_cell.angle_beta   90.00
_cell.angle_gamma   90.00
#
_symmetry.space_group_name_H-M   'P 1'
#
loop_
_entity.id
_entity.type
_entity.pdbx_description
1 polymer ?
#
loop_
_entity_poly.entity_id
_entity_poly.type
_entity_poly.pdbx_seq_one_letter_code
_entity_poly.pdbx_strand_id
1 'polypeptide(L)'
;KLSMDAAASFFRDMRFPPDFHRPGQPTTNEGIDVVIAAHPWLPGGNADGKVNNYVVDPNSADFTQPCRVYSHVVNSVVQLYPNPTGILRRNLIKNLHYLHTGVNVVFGGCAELFPYGQS
;
A
#
# COMPACT_ATOMS: atom_id res chain seq x y z
N LYS A 1 -22.73 3.23 8.10
CA LYS A 1 -22.16 4.33 8.93
C LYS A 1 -21.60 3.72 10.21
N LEU A 2 -20.35 4.03 10.58
CA LEU A 2 -19.70 3.53 11.79
C LEU A 2 -20.06 4.43 13.00
N SER A 3 -20.56 3.85 14.10
CA SER A 3 -20.81 4.61 15.34
C SER A 3 -19.52 4.84 16.13
N MET A 4 -19.50 5.82 17.04
CA MET A 4 -18.31 6.11 17.85
C MET A 4 -17.96 4.96 18.80
N ASP A 5 -18.96 4.28 19.38
CA ASP A 5 -18.72 3.12 20.25
C ASP A 5 -18.11 1.96 19.48
N ALA A 6 -18.62 1.67 18.28
CA ALA A 6 -18.06 0.63 17.42
C ALA A 6 -16.64 1.00 16.96
N ALA A 7 -16.42 2.26 16.58
CA ALA A 7 -15.09 2.75 16.23
C ALA A 7 -14.10 2.59 17.40
N ALA A 8 -14.47 3.03 18.61
CA ALA A 8 -13.62 2.88 19.80
C ALA A 8 -13.33 1.40 20.10
N SER A 9 -14.32 0.53 19.99
CA SER A 9 -14.14 -0.92 20.17
C SER A 9 -13.08 -1.48 19.23
N PHE A 10 -13.11 -1.09 17.95
CA PHE A 10 -12.11 -1.51 16.96
C PHE A 10 -10.73 -0.90 17.20
N PHE A 11 -10.65 0.44 17.27
CA PHE A 11 -9.37 1.16 17.24
C PHE A 11 -8.66 1.22 18.59
N ARG A 12 -9.40 1.39 19.69
CA ARG A 12 -8.83 1.49 21.04
C ARG A 12 -8.75 0.12 21.71
N ASP A 13 -9.83 -0.65 21.62
CA ASP A 13 -9.98 -1.87 22.42
C ASP A 13 -9.58 -3.14 21.64
N MET A 14 -9.28 -3.03 20.34
CA MET A 14 -8.96 -4.14 19.43
C MET A 14 -9.98 -5.29 19.51
N ARG A 15 -11.26 -4.92 19.64
CA ARG A 15 -12.35 -5.83 19.96
C ARG A 15 -13.53 -5.64 19.01
N PHE A 16 -14.07 -6.74 18.49
CA PHE A 16 -15.34 -6.71 17.78
C PHE A 16 -16.47 -6.22 18.70
N PRO A 17 -17.35 -5.32 18.24
CA PRO A 17 -18.55 -4.96 18.98
C PRO A 17 -19.43 -6.18 19.30
N PRO A 18 -20.27 -6.14 20.35
CA PRO A 18 -21.28 -7.17 20.58
C PRO A 18 -22.13 -7.39 19.33
N ASP A 19 -22.42 -8.66 19.00
CA ASP A 19 -23.19 -9.05 17.82
C ASP A 19 -22.61 -8.54 16.47
N PHE A 20 -21.28 -8.47 16.39
CA PHE A 20 -20.61 -8.06 15.16
C PHE A 20 -20.75 -9.12 14.05
N HIS A 21 -21.32 -8.69 12.92
CA HIS A 21 -21.30 -9.45 11.68
C HIS A 21 -20.36 -8.78 10.67
N ARG A 22 -19.51 -9.59 10.03
CA ARG A 22 -18.67 -9.13 8.92
C ARG A 22 -19.53 -8.65 7.74
N PRO A 23 -19.00 -7.80 6.84
CA PRO A 23 -19.68 -7.46 5.58
C PRO A 23 -20.10 -8.70 4.79
N GLY A 24 -21.25 -8.64 4.12
CA GLY A 24 -21.84 -9.76 3.39
C GLY A 24 -21.06 -10.19 2.13
N GLN A 25 -20.03 -9.45 1.74
CA GLN A 25 -19.18 -9.71 0.58
C GLN A 25 -17.75 -9.22 0.85
N PRO A 26 -16.74 -9.75 0.13
CA PRO A 26 -15.39 -9.19 0.15
C PRO A 26 -15.43 -7.70 -0.19
N THR A 27 -14.86 -6.87 0.67
CA THR A 27 -14.86 -5.39 0.56
C THR A 27 -13.52 -4.87 1.05
N THR A 28 -13.07 -3.74 0.49
CA THR A 28 -11.80 -3.10 0.86
C THR A 28 -11.94 -1.59 0.97
N ASN A 29 -11.84 -0.88 -0.15
CA ASN A 29 -11.63 0.56 -0.25
C ASN A 29 -12.64 1.22 -1.18
N GLU A 30 -13.81 0.60 -1.39
CA GLU A 30 -14.91 1.19 -2.14
C GLU A 30 -15.25 2.59 -1.55
N GLY A 31 -15.29 3.61 -2.41
CA GLY A 31 -15.49 5.00 -2.01
C GLY A 31 -14.22 5.80 -1.72
N ILE A 32 -13.02 5.25 -1.98
CA ILE A 32 -11.74 5.97 -1.85
C ILE A 32 -11.69 7.25 -2.70
N ASP A 33 -12.35 7.24 -3.86
CA ASP A 33 -12.47 8.38 -4.77
C ASP A 33 -13.17 9.57 -4.10
N VAL A 34 -14.19 9.33 -3.27
CA VAL A 34 -14.88 10.38 -2.51
C VAL A 34 -13.94 11.04 -1.50
N VAL A 35 -13.08 10.26 -0.86
CA VAL A 35 -12.08 10.77 0.11
C VAL A 35 -11.03 11.60 -0.62
N ILE A 36 -10.52 11.11 -1.76
CA ILE A 36 -9.53 11.82 -2.57
C ILE A 36 -10.10 13.12 -3.15
N ALA A 37 -11.35 13.10 -3.63
CA ALA A 37 -12.00 14.24 -4.25
C ALA A 37 -12.38 15.35 -3.24
N ALA A 38 -12.53 15.02 -1.95
CA ALA A 38 -12.89 16.01 -0.93
C ALA A 38 -11.83 17.10 -0.78
N HIS A 39 -10.55 16.73 -0.79
CA HIS A 39 -9.41 17.65 -0.66
C HIS A 39 -8.20 17.11 -1.44
N PRO A 40 -8.13 17.28 -2.78
CA PRO A 40 -7.02 16.77 -3.57
C PRO A 40 -5.66 17.30 -3.11
N TRP A 41 -4.65 16.45 -3.07
CA TRP A 41 -3.29 16.81 -2.68
C TRP A 41 -2.25 16.12 -3.56
N LEU A 42 -1.04 16.67 -3.60
CA LEU A 42 0.10 16.07 -4.28
C LEU A 42 1.01 15.39 -3.25
N PRO A 43 1.66 14.26 -3.57
CA PRO A 43 2.58 13.59 -2.66
C PRO A 43 3.87 14.39 -2.43
N GLY A 44 4.48 14.22 -1.26
CA GLY A 44 5.60 15.05 -0.80
C GLY A 44 5.77 14.99 0.72
N GLY A 45 6.64 15.87 1.24
CA GLY A 45 6.95 15.94 2.66
C GLY A 45 7.56 17.28 3.06
N ASN A 46 7.67 17.53 4.36
CA ASN A 46 8.38 18.71 4.85
C ASN A 46 9.89 18.58 4.59
N ALA A 47 10.51 19.65 4.11
CA ALA A 47 11.95 19.69 3.81
C ALA A 47 12.80 20.07 5.02
N ASP A 48 14.10 19.77 4.97
CA ASP A 48 15.12 20.28 5.88
C ASP A 48 14.85 20.07 7.39
N GLY A 49 14.03 19.07 7.74
CA GLY A 49 13.64 18.78 9.12
C GLY A 49 12.80 19.87 9.81
N LYS A 50 12.17 20.78 9.03
CA LYS A 50 11.34 21.87 9.56
C LYS A 50 9.85 21.55 9.47
N VAL A 51 9.03 22.37 10.11
CA VAL A 51 7.57 22.32 10.01
C VAL A 51 7.07 23.42 9.07
N ASN A 52 5.87 23.25 8.52
CA ASN A 52 5.18 24.23 7.66
C ASN A 52 5.91 24.55 6.34
N ASN A 53 6.66 23.60 5.77
CA ASN A 53 7.41 23.77 4.53
C ASN A 53 7.26 22.54 3.61
N TYR A 54 6.02 22.12 3.37
CA TYR A 54 5.71 21.00 2.51
C TYR A 54 6.24 21.24 1.10
N VAL A 55 7.06 20.31 0.59
CA VAL A 55 7.58 20.31 -0.77
C VAL A 55 7.02 19.09 -1.50
N VAL A 56 6.43 19.33 -2.66
CA VAL A 56 5.93 18.28 -3.55
C VAL A 56 7.11 17.46 -4.08
N ASP A 57 6.99 16.15 -4.04
CA ASP A 57 7.98 15.25 -4.65
C ASP A 57 7.50 14.81 -6.05
N PRO A 58 8.08 15.36 -7.14
CA PRO A 58 7.71 14.97 -8.50
C PRO A 58 8.08 13.52 -8.83
N ASN A 59 8.94 12.89 -8.02
CA ASN A 59 9.35 11.50 -8.19
C ASN A 59 8.42 10.51 -7.48
N SER A 60 7.54 10.99 -6.61
CA SER A 60 6.56 10.15 -5.93
C SER A 60 5.42 9.77 -6.87
N ALA A 61 4.82 8.61 -6.61
CA ALA A 61 3.63 8.17 -7.31
C ALA A 61 2.39 8.83 -6.70
N ASP A 62 1.40 9.13 -7.55
CA ASP A 62 0.06 9.53 -7.13
C ASP A 62 -0.98 8.45 -7.47
N PHE A 63 -2.25 8.72 -7.18
CA PHE A 63 -3.36 7.78 -7.43
C PHE A 63 -3.60 7.46 -8.91
N THR A 64 -3.02 8.21 -9.84
CA THR A 64 -3.08 7.94 -11.29
C THR A 64 -1.94 7.04 -11.77
N GLN A 65 -0.96 6.76 -10.91
CA GLN A 65 0.25 5.99 -11.22
C GLN A 65 0.38 4.71 -10.37
N PRO A 66 -0.63 3.82 -10.32
CA PRO A 66 -0.63 2.65 -9.42
C PRO A 66 0.56 1.70 -9.65
N CYS A 67 0.99 1.51 -10.90
CA CYS A 67 2.15 0.67 -11.18
C CYS A 67 3.46 1.28 -10.68
N ARG A 68 3.55 2.62 -10.59
CA ARG A 68 4.72 3.30 -10.01
C ARG A 68 4.80 3.07 -8.50
N VAL A 69 3.66 3.00 -7.80
CA VAL A 69 3.61 2.58 -6.39
C VAL A 69 4.15 1.15 -6.25
N TYR A 70 3.70 0.22 -7.08
CA TYR A 70 4.21 -1.15 -7.08
C TYR A 70 5.73 -1.20 -7.32
N SER A 71 6.23 -0.53 -8.37
CA SER A 71 7.66 -0.48 -8.65
C SER A 71 8.46 0.14 -7.51
N HIS A 72 7.93 1.17 -6.85
CA HIS A 72 8.56 1.79 -5.69
C HIS A 72 8.70 0.80 -4.53
N VAL A 73 7.64 0.03 -4.21
CA VAL A 73 7.69 -1.00 -3.17
C VAL A 73 8.75 -2.06 -3.49
N VAL A 74 8.79 -2.55 -4.75
CA VAL A 74 9.81 -3.52 -5.19
C VAL A 74 11.22 -2.94 -5.04
N ASN A 75 11.44 -1.69 -5.45
CA ASN A 75 12.72 -1.01 -5.31
C ASN A 75 13.15 -0.85 -3.84
N SER A 76 12.22 -0.55 -2.92
CA SER A 76 12.50 -0.51 -1.49
C SER A 76 12.93 -1.88 -0.95
N VAL A 77 12.33 -2.97 -1.43
CA VAL A 77 12.80 -4.34 -1.10
C VAL A 77 14.21 -4.58 -1.63
N VAL A 78 14.57 -4.08 -2.81
CA VAL A 78 15.94 -4.17 -3.36
C VAL A 78 16.95 -3.40 -2.51
N GLN A 79 16.58 -2.23 -2.00
CA GLN A 79 17.45 -1.47 -1.10
C GLN A 79 17.72 -2.21 0.22
N LEU A 80 16.71 -2.89 0.76
CA LEU A 80 16.83 -3.70 1.99
C LEU A 80 17.64 -4.98 1.77
N TYR A 81 17.53 -5.59 0.58
CA TYR A 81 18.17 -6.84 0.22
C TYR A 81 18.93 -6.70 -1.09
N PRO A 82 20.08 -6.00 -1.13
CA PRO A 82 20.76 -5.69 -2.40
C PRO A 82 21.40 -6.93 -3.06
N ASN A 83 21.77 -7.95 -2.27
CA ASN A 83 22.38 -9.17 -2.79
C ASN A 83 21.99 -10.42 -1.95
N PRO A 84 20.71 -10.83 -1.98
CA PRO A 84 20.25 -11.97 -1.21
C PRO A 84 20.76 -13.27 -1.83
N THR A 85 21.10 -14.24 -0.99
CA THR A 85 21.58 -15.56 -1.42
C THR A 85 20.73 -16.68 -0.82
N GLY A 86 20.92 -17.90 -1.32
CA GLY A 86 20.31 -19.12 -0.78
C GLY A 86 18.79 -19.03 -0.59
N ILE A 87 18.34 -19.38 0.62
CA ILE A 87 16.92 -19.45 0.99
C ILE A 87 16.26 -18.06 0.94
N LEU A 88 16.98 -17.00 1.32
CA LEU A 88 16.43 -15.65 1.32
C LEU A 88 16.08 -15.21 -0.11
N ARG A 89 17.00 -15.38 -1.07
CA ARG A 89 16.72 -15.08 -2.50
C ARG A 89 15.52 -15.84 -3.01
N ARG A 90 15.47 -17.15 -2.76
CA ARG A 90 14.35 -18.00 -3.18
C ARG A 90 13.01 -17.53 -2.60
N ASN A 91 12.99 -17.14 -1.33
CA ASN A 91 11.77 -16.68 -0.68
C ASN A 91 11.37 -15.26 -1.13
N LEU A 92 12.33 -14.38 -1.42
CA LEU A 92 12.06 -13.06 -1.99
C LEU A 92 11.42 -13.17 -3.38
N ILE A 93 11.93 -14.04 -4.25
CA ILE A 93 11.32 -14.30 -5.57
C ILE A 93 9.84 -14.71 -5.41
N LYS A 94 9.56 -15.67 -4.52
CA LYS A 94 8.18 -16.15 -4.29
C LYS A 94 7.26 -15.07 -3.71
N ASN A 95 7.73 -14.32 -2.71
CA ASN A 95 6.88 -13.31 -2.06
C ASN A 95 6.67 -12.08 -2.95
N LEU A 96 7.64 -11.71 -3.79
CA LEU A 96 7.45 -10.65 -4.78
C LEU A 96 6.44 -11.07 -5.86
N HIS A 97 6.43 -12.36 -6.24
CA HIS A 97 5.36 -12.89 -7.07
C HIS A 97 3.99 -12.79 -6.39
N TYR A 98 3.85 -13.21 -5.12
CA TYR A 98 2.59 -13.07 -4.38
C TYR A 98 2.15 -11.61 -4.19
N LEU A 99 3.10 -10.67 -4.06
CA LEU A 99 2.79 -9.25 -4.07
C LEU A 99 2.22 -8.82 -5.43
N HIS A 100 2.85 -9.25 -6.53
CA HIS A 100 2.38 -8.94 -7.88
C HIS A 100 0.99 -9.52 -8.17
N THR A 101 0.70 -10.75 -7.74
CA THR A 101 -0.64 -11.33 -7.96
C THR A 101 -1.73 -10.49 -7.30
N GLY A 102 -1.51 -10.00 -6.08
CA GLY A 102 -2.41 -9.07 -5.41
C GLY A 102 -2.52 -7.71 -6.13
N VAL A 103 -1.39 -7.14 -6.53
CA VAL A 103 -1.34 -5.89 -7.31
C VAL A 103 -2.10 -6.02 -8.62
N ASN A 104 -1.97 -7.13 -9.33
CA ASN A 104 -2.66 -7.36 -10.60
C ASN A 104 -4.18 -7.47 -10.42
N VAL A 105 -4.65 -8.02 -9.29
CA VAL A 105 -6.07 -8.04 -8.95
C VAL A 105 -6.60 -6.64 -8.66
N VAL A 106 -5.84 -5.81 -7.94
CA VAL A 106 -6.32 -4.49 -7.47
C VAL A 106 -6.15 -3.39 -8.52
N PHE A 107 -5.00 -3.31 -9.18
CA PHE A 107 -4.68 -2.23 -10.12
C PHE A 107 -4.81 -2.63 -11.58
N GLY A 108 -4.56 -3.91 -11.90
CA GLY A 108 -4.46 -4.40 -13.28
C GLY A 108 -3.31 -3.76 -14.07
N GLY A 109 -2.83 -4.47 -15.11
CA GLY A 109 -1.95 -3.87 -16.13
C GLY A 109 -0.51 -3.57 -15.70
N CYS A 110 -0.11 -3.81 -14.46
CA CYS A 110 1.28 -3.67 -14.03
C CYS A 110 2.09 -4.91 -14.41
N ALA A 111 3.17 -4.74 -15.16
CA ALA A 111 4.11 -5.83 -15.46
C ALA A 111 4.83 -6.29 -14.19
N GLU A 112 5.00 -7.61 -14.03
CA GLU A 112 5.76 -8.18 -12.91
C GLU A 112 7.24 -7.81 -13.00
N LEU A 113 7.83 -7.45 -11.86
CA LEU A 113 9.24 -7.11 -11.74
C LEU A 113 10.02 -8.27 -11.09
N PHE A 114 11.19 -8.59 -11.65
CA PHE A 114 12.02 -9.73 -11.23
C PHE A 114 13.41 -9.29 -10.79
N PRO A 115 13.56 -8.48 -9.73
CA PRO A 115 14.86 -7.93 -9.32
C PRO A 115 15.89 -8.99 -8.93
N TYR A 116 15.44 -10.20 -8.60
CA TYR A 116 16.29 -11.33 -8.24
C TYR A 116 16.20 -12.49 -9.24
N GLY A 117 15.59 -12.28 -10.41
CA GLY A 117 15.29 -13.32 -11.41
C GLY A 117 13.96 -14.04 -11.18
N GLN A 118 13.67 -15.00 -12.07
CA GLN A 118 12.45 -15.81 -12.07
C GLN A 118 12.70 -17.17 -11.40
N SER A 119 11.63 -17.78 -10.89
CA SER A 119 11.64 -19.15 -10.36
C SER A 119 11.59 -20.20 -11.46
#